data_AF-A0A1I1VHQ9-F1
#
_entry.id   AF-A0A1I1VHQ9-F1
#
_cell.length_a   1.000
_cell.length_b   1.000
_cell.length_c   1.000
_cell.angle_alpha   90.00
_cell.angle_beta   90.00
_cell.angle_gamma   90.00
#
_symmetry.space_group_name_H-M   'P 1'
#
loop_
_entity.id
_entity.type
_entity.pdbx_description
1 polymer ?
#
loop_
_entity_poly.entity_id
_entity_poly.type
_entity_poly.pdbx_seq_one_letter_code
_entity_poly.pdbx_strand_id
1 'polypeptide(L)'
;MRQKKPRPRFPGLKLKDEDRELLRRKARERLTVRTWKRIRMLQLLDEGKTLAATAAAVGSAVPSVRRVGERYLAAGVEVAL
;
A
#
# COMPACT_ATOMS: atom_id res chain seq x y z
N MET A 1 31.17 11.75 -4.11
CA MET A 1 29.95 10.93 -4.29
C MET A 1 29.10 11.02 -3.02
N ARG A 2 27.85 11.48 -3.09
CA ARG A 2 26.97 11.62 -1.91
C ARG A 2 26.48 10.23 -1.51
N GLN A 3 27.05 9.63 -0.46
CA GLN A 3 26.55 8.34 0.06
C GLN A 3 25.08 8.51 0.47
N LYS A 4 24.18 7.84 -0.24
CA LYS A 4 22.76 7.86 0.06
C LYS A 4 22.55 6.91 1.24
N LYS A 5 22.18 7.44 2.41
CA LYS A 5 21.87 6.59 3.58
C LYS A 5 20.86 5.51 3.18
N PRO A 6 21.07 4.25 3.58
CA PRO A 6 20.11 3.18 3.30
C PRO A 6 18.76 3.56 3.91
N ARG A 7 17.69 3.39 3.13
CA ARG A 7 16.34 3.65 3.64
C ARG A 7 16.02 2.64 4.74
N PRO A 8 15.35 3.05 5.84
CA PRO A 8 14.95 2.12 6.87
C PRO A 8 14.07 1.00 6.28
N ARG A 9 14.10 -0.17 6.91
CA ARG A 9 13.25 -1.29 6.53
C ARG A 9 11.78 -0.86 6.66
N PHE A 10 10.95 -1.30 5.73
CA PHE A 10 9.51 -1.06 5.83
C PHE A 10 8.96 -1.87 7.01
N PRO A 11 8.26 -1.24 7.97
CA PRO A 11 7.86 -1.89 9.22
C PRO A 11 6.77 -2.97 9.02
N GLY A 12 6.23 -3.09 7.81
CA GLY A 12 4.96 -3.78 7.59
C GLY A 12 3.80 -2.80 7.79
N LEU A 13 2.59 -3.29 7.61
CA LEU A 13 1.39 -2.48 7.74
C LEU A 13 0.28 -3.38 8.26
N LYS A 14 -0.50 -2.86 9.21
CA LYS A 14 -1.78 -3.43 9.61
C LYS A 14 -2.84 -2.35 9.46
N LEU A 15 -3.93 -2.71 8.80
CA LEU A 15 -5.06 -1.82 8.63
C LEU A 15 -5.89 -1.80 9.91
N LYS A 16 -6.46 -0.63 10.23
CA LYS A 16 -7.56 -0.53 11.20
C LYS A 16 -8.79 -1.26 10.64
N ASP A 17 -9.64 -1.79 11.52
CA ASP A 17 -10.82 -2.54 11.08
C ASP A 17 -11.79 -1.69 10.26
N GLU A 18 -11.95 -0.42 10.61
CA GLU A 18 -12.71 0.57 9.82
C GLU A 18 -12.14 0.75 8.41
N ASP A 19 -10.82 0.86 8.30
CA ASP A 19 -10.12 1.00 7.01
C ASP A 19 -10.24 -0.28 6.16
N ARG A 20 -10.18 -1.46 6.79
CA ARG A 20 -10.39 -2.73 6.10
C ARG A 20 -11.76 -2.76 5.44
N GLU A 21 -12.80 -2.39 6.19
CA GLU A 21 -14.16 -2.39 5.69
C GLU A 21 -14.37 -1.31 4.62
N LEU A 22 -13.82 -0.11 4.82
CA LEU A 22 -13.84 0.96 3.83
C LEU A 22 -13.21 0.52 2.50
N LEU A 23 -12.01 -0.10 2.55
CA LEU A 23 -11.31 -0.59 1.38
C LEU A 23 -12.06 -1.74 0.69
N ARG A 24 -12.70 -2.63 1.46
CA ARG A 24 -13.57 -3.70 0.92
C ARG A 24 -14.76 -3.14 0.17
N ARG A 25 -15.41 -2.11 0.70
CA ARG A 25 -16.54 -1.43 0.04
C ARG A 25 -16.09 -0.72 -1.23
N LYS A 26 -15.05 0.11 -1.13
CA LYS A 26 -14.50 0.86 -2.29
C LYS A 26 -14.06 -0.05 -3.43
N ALA A 27 -13.49 -1.22 -3.13
CA ALA A 27 -13.08 -2.19 -4.15
C ALA A 27 -14.22 -2.67 -5.06
N ARG A 28 -15.49 -2.49 -4.65
CA ARG A 28 -16.68 -2.85 -5.44
C ARG A 28 -17.22 -1.69 -6.29
N GLU A 29 -16.71 -0.48 -6.10
CA GLU A 29 -17.11 0.70 -6.86
C GLU A 29 -16.37 0.78 -8.20
N ARG A 30 -16.85 1.64 -9.10
CA ARG A 30 -16.15 1.95 -10.34
C ARG A 30 -14.95 2.85 -10.05
N LEU A 31 -13.76 2.26 -10.01
CA LEU A 31 -12.50 2.94 -9.70
C LEU A 31 -11.59 3.09 -10.92
N THR A 32 -10.66 4.04 -10.85
CA THR A 32 -9.52 4.05 -11.76
C THR A 32 -8.60 2.84 -11.47
N VAL A 33 -7.88 2.36 -12.49
CA VAL A 33 -6.89 1.29 -12.34
C VAL A 33 -5.86 1.62 -11.25
N ARG A 34 -5.47 2.90 -11.14
CA ARG A 34 -4.52 3.38 -10.13
C ARG A 34 -5.07 3.19 -8.71
N THR A 35 -6.29 3.64 -8.46
CA THR A 35 -6.94 3.53 -7.15
C THR A 35 -7.16 2.07 -6.78
N TRP A 36 -7.64 1.25 -7.72
CA TRP A 36 -7.81 -0.20 -7.49
C TRP A 36 -6.50 -0.87 -7.09
N LYS A 37 -5.39 -0.59 -7.80
CA LYS A 37 -4.06 -1.14 -7.46
C LYS A 37 -3.63 -0.72 -6.06
N ARG A 38 -3.87 0.53 -5.65
CA ARG A 38 -3.51 1.04 -4.32
C ARG A 38 -4.31 0.36 -3.21
N ILE A 39 -5.62 0.17 -3.41
CA ILE A 39 -6.45 -0.61 -2.49
C ILE A 39 -5.88 -2.02 -2.34
N ARG A 40 -5.57 -2.69 -3.47
CA ARG A 40 -5.03 -4.06 -3.43
C ARG A 40 -3.64 -4.13 -2.77
N MET A 41 -2.80 -3.11 -2.97
CA MET A 41 -1.51 -3.01 -2.27
C MET A 41 -1.70 -2.97 -0.75
N LEU A 42 -2.60 -2.13 -0.24
CA LEU A 42 -2.84 -2.01 1.20
C LEU A 42 -3.37 -3.32 1.80
N GLN A 43 -4.31 -3.98 1.13
CA GLN A 43 -4.85 -5.28 1.56
C GLN A 43 -3.75 -6.35 1.63
N LEU A 44 -2.90 -6.48 0.61
CA LEU A 44 -1.83 -7.48 0.60
C LEU A 44 -0.77 -7.20 1.66
N LEU A 45 -0.46 -5.93 1.93
CA LEU A 45 0.45 -5.57 3.02
C LEU A 45 -0.15 -5.91 4.39
N ASP A 46 -1.44 -5.68 4.59
CA ASP A 46 -2.17 -6.06 5.81
C ASP A 46 -2.21 -7.59 6.01
N GLU A 47 -2.34 -8.35 4.92
CA GLU A 47 -2.20 -9.82 4.90
C GLU A 47 -0.76 -10.29 5.21
N GLY A 48 0.20 -9.37 5.35
CA GLY A 48 1.59 -9.67 5.71
C GLY A 48 2.50 -9.96 4.50
N LYS A 49 2.06 -9.68 3.27
CA LYS A 49 2.93 -9.83 2.09
C LYS A 49 4.07 -8.82 2.12
N THR A 50 5.24 -9.23 1.62
CA THR A 50 6.39 -8.33 1.47
C THR A 50 6.13 -7.30 0.37
N LEU A 51 6.84 -6.17 0.40
CA LEU A 51 6.73 -5.14 -0.65
C LEU A 51 6.97 -5.72 -2.06
N ALA A 52 7.91 -6.67 -2.20
CA ALA A 52 8.22 -7.32 -3.47
C ALA A 52 7.09 -8.24 -3.95
N ALA A 53 6.55 -9.09 -3.06
CA ALA A 53 5.43 -9.96 -3.38
C ALA A 53 4.18 -9.15 -3.75
N THR A 54 3.89 -8.07 -3.00
CA THR A 54 2.78 -7.17 -3.29
C THR A 54 2.96 -6.47 -4.65
N ALA A 55 4.17 -5.98 -4.95
CA ALA A 55 4.49 -5.33 -6.21
C ALA A 55 4.28 -6.26 -7.42
N ALA A 56 4.73 -7.51 -7.31
CA ALA A 56 4.52 -8.53 -8.34
C ALA A 56 3.02 -8.82 -8.54
N ALA A 57 2.27 -9.03 -7.44
CA ALA A 57 0.85 -9.38 -7.50
C ALA A 57 -0.03 -8.31 -8.16
N VAL A 58 0.31 -7.03 -8.03
CA VAL A 58 -0.47 -5.90 -8.59
C VAL A 58 0.12 -5.33 -9.89
N GLY A 59 1.22 -5.91 -10.39
CA GLY A 59 1.95 -5.41 -11.56
C GLY A 59 2.38 -3.96 -11.37
N SER A 60 3.19 -3.69 -10.35
CA SER A 60 3.71 -2.36 -10.00
C SER A 60 5.15 -2.44 -9.51
N ALA A 61 5.83 -1.31 -9.40
CA ALA A 61 7.19 -1.24 -8.84
C ALA A 61 7.18 -1.22 -7.30
N VAL A 62 8.18 -1.85 -6.67
CA VAL A 62 8.38 -1.88 -5.21
C VAL A 62 8.38 -0.48 -4.56
N PRO A 63 9.02 0.56 -5.13
CA PRO A 63 8.97 1.90 -4.56
C PRO A 63 7.58 2.54 -4.60
N SER A 64 6.71 2.10 -5.51
CA SER A 64 5.31 2.54 -5.55
C SER A 64 4.53 1.96 -4.37
N VAL A 65 4.65 0.65 -4.15
CA VAL A 65 4.01 -0.06 -3.02
C VAL A 65 4.47 0.54 -1.68
N ARG A 66 5.78 0.76 -1.52
CA ARG A 66 6.35 1.37 -0.33
C ARG A 66 5.76 2.76 -0.06
N ARG A 67 5.67 3.61 -1.08
CA ARG A 67 5.08 4.96 -0.94
C ARG A 67 3.61 4.92 -0.54
N VAL A 68 2.84 3.97 -1.06
CA VAL A 68 1.42 3.81 -0.70
C VAL A 68 1.29 3.35 0.75
N GLY A 69 2.09 2.37 1.18
CA GLY A 69 2.13 1.93 2.57
C GLY A 69 2.58 3.03 3.53
N GLU A 70 3.63 3.80 3.18
CA GLU A 70 4.11 4.93 4.00
C GLU A 70 3.06 6.03 4.12
N ARG A 71 2.32 6.33 3.06
CA ARG A 71 1.20 7.30 3.11
C ARG A 71 0.08 6.83 4.03
N TYR A 72 -0.27 5.55 3.97
CA TYR A 72 -1.25 4.98 4.89
C TYR A 72 -0.80 5.08 6.34
N LEU A 73 0.45 4.69 6.63
CA LEU A 73 1.00 4.76 7.99
C LEU A 73 1.07 6.20 8.51
N ALA A 74 1.27 7.18 7.63
CA ALA A 74 1.34 8.59 8.01
C ALA A 74 -0.03 9.23 8.24
N ALA A 75 -1.04 8.92 7.41
CA ALA A 75 -2.30 9.68 7.39
C ALA A 75 -3.55 8.87 6.99
N GLY A 76 -3.46 7.54 6.90
CA GLY A 76 -4.59 6.67 6.61
C GLY A 76 -4.98 6.56 5.13
N VAL A 77 -6.18 6.02 4.88
CA VAL A 77 -6.65 5.63 3.54
C VAL A 77 -6.78 6.82 2.59
N GLU A 78 -7.26 7.96 3.07
CA GLU A 78 -7.54 9.15 2.25
C GLU A 78 -6.28 9.65 1.52
N VAL A 79 -5.13 9.60 2.17
CA VAL A 79 -3.85 10.05 1.60
C VAL A 79 -3.18 8.95 0.75
N ALA A 80 -3.50 7.68 1.02
CA ALA A 80 -2.88 6.54 0.37
C ALA A 80 -3.45 6.25 -1.03
N LEU A 81 -4.75 6.44 -1.22
CA LEU A 81 -5.48 6.13 -2.46
C LEU A 81 -5.27 7.15 -3.58
#